data_AF-A0A1V4E1Y6-F1
#
_entry.id   AF-A0A1V4E1Y6-F1
#
_cell.length_a   1.000
_cell.length_b   1.000
_cell.length_c   1.000
_cell.angle_alpha   90.00
_cell.angle_beta   90.00
_cell.angle_gamma   90.00
#
_symmetry.space_group_name_H-M   'P 1'
#
loop_
_entity.id
_entity.type
_entity.pdbx_description
1 polymer ?
#
loop_
_entity_poly.entity_id
_entity_poly.type
_entity_poly.pdbx_seq_one_letter_code
_entity_poly.pdbx_strand_id
1 'polypeptide(L)' 'MFERCVGFGWCSTCRIYSGNMVHIPRKRVLVDALASLPSEERERLKRSETGLVEFLDHWLRGGEEQR' A
#
# COMPACT_ATOMS: atom_id res chain seq x y z
N MET A 1 -3.32 18.50 -14.93
CA MET A 1 -4.01 17.27 -15.38
C MET A 1 -3.74 16.16 -14.38
N PHE A 2 -4.75 15.37 -14.03
CA PHE A 2 -4.72 14.36 -12.99
C PHE A 2 -5.05 12.98 -13.57
N GLU A 3 -4.60 11.92 -12.89
CA GLU A 3 -5.09 10.56 -13.08
C GLU A 3 -6.13 10.22 -12.03
N ARG A 4 -7.15 9.43 -12.41
CA ARG A 4 -8.13 8.85 -11.49
C ARG A 4 -7.59 7.53 -10.98
N CYS A 5 -7.30 7.46 -9.70
CA CYS A 5 -6.80 6.25 -9.03
C CYS A 5 -7.80 5.79 -7.96
N VAL A 6 -7.69 4.53 -7.58
CA VAL A 6 -8.31 4.03 -6.34
C VAL A 6 -7.24 4.08 -5.25
N GLY A 7 -7.49 4.87 -4.21
CA GLY A 7 -6.66 4.96 -3.02
C GLY A 7 -7.22 4.06 -1.93
N PHE A 8 -6.35 3.23 -1.36
CA PHE A 8 -6.69 2.34 -0.25
C PHE A 8 -6.10 2.89 1.05
N GLY A 9 -6.90 2.93 2.10
CA GLY A 9 -6.51 3.35 3.44
C GLY A 9 -6.71 2.21 4.43
N TRP A 10 -5.69 1.94 5.22
CA TRP A 10 -5.69 0.93 6.27
C TRP A 10 -5.21 1.54 7.59
N CYS A 11 -5.94 1.30 8.68
CA CYS A 11 -5.53 1.69 10.03
C CYS A 11 -5.18 0.44 10.84
N SER A 12 -3.90 0.27 11.17
CA SER A 12 -3.37 -0.88 11.93
C SER A 12 -3.96 -0.99 13.35
N THR A 13 -4.32 0.15 13.96
CA THR A 13 -4.93 0.24 15.29
C THR A 13 -6.42 -0.04 15.26
N CYS A 14 -7.18 0.69 14.44
CA CYS A 14 -8.63 0.56 14.38
C CYS A 14 -9.10 -0.67 13.57
N ARG A 15 -8.20 -1.29 12.80
CA ARG A 15 -8.49 -2.39 11.86
C ARG A 15 -9.54 -2.02 10.81
N ILE A 16 -9.60 -0.75 10.42
CA ILE A 16 -10.54 -0.23 9.41
C ILE A 16 -9.84 -0.16 8.06
N TYR A 17 -10.52 -0.69 7.04
CA TYR A 17 -10.15 -0.61 5.64
C TYR A 17 -11.11 0.30 4.88
N SER A 18 -10.59 1.14 3.98
CA SER A 18 -11.39 2.00 3.11
C SER A 18 -10.78 2.12 1.72
N GLY A 19 -11.62 2.12 0.69
CA GLY A 19 -11.23 2.40 -0.70
C GLY A 19 -11.99 3.60 -1.22
N ASN A 20 -11.27 4.59 -1.77
CA ASN A 20 -11.88 5.81 -2.32
C ASN A 20 -11.25 6.18 -3.65
N MET A 21 -12.02 6.83 -4.51
CA MET A 21 -11.46 7.43 -5.72
C MET A 21 -10.64 8.67 -5.35
N VAL A 22 -9.40 8.73 -5.82
CA VAL A 22 -8.48 9.84 -5.57
C VAL A 22 -7.94 10.40 -6.88
N HIS A 23 -7.58 11.68 -6.88
CA HIS A 23 -6.99 12.36 -8.02
C HIS A 23 -5.50 12.58 -7.79
N ILE A 24 -4.66 11.92 -8.57
CA ILE A 24 -3.20 12.03 -8.45
C ILE A 24 -2.66 12.95 -9.55
N PRO A 25 -1.91 14.02 -9.21
CA PRO A 25 -1.26 14.84 -10.24
C PRO A 25 -0.33 13.98 -11.09
N ARG A 26 -0.38 14.10 -12.42
CA ARG A 26 0.48 13.30 -13.32
C ARG A 26 1.98 13.41 -13.06
N LYS A 27 2.42 14.55 -12.52
CA LYS A 27 3.83 14.81 -12.19
C LYS A 27 4.22 14.29 -10.80
N ARG A 28 3.28 13.75 -10.03
CA ARG A 28 3.54 13.22 -8.70
C ARG A 28 4.14 11.82 -8.84
N VAL A 29 5.36 11.65 -8.34
CA VAL A 29 5.96 10.34 -8.14
C VAL A 29 5.36 9.72 -6.88
N LEU A 30 4.81 8.51 -7.00
CA LEU A 30 4.32 7.72 -5.87
C LEU A 30 5.41 6.77 -5.40
N VAL A 31 5.59 6.65 -4.09
CA VAL A 31 6.52 5.69 -3.50
C VAL A 31 5.93 4.29 -3.65
N ASP A 32 6.69 3.37 -4.24
CA ASP A 32 6.31 1.98 -4.38
C ASP A 32 6.79 1.19 -3.15
N ALA A 33 5.89 0.98 -2.20
CA ALA A 33 6.17 0.25 -0.96
C ALA A 33 6.58 -1.23 -1.21
N LEU A 34 6.33 -1.76 -2.40
CA LEU A 34 6.71 -3.13 -2.79
C LEU A 34 8.00 -3.16 -3.61
N ALA A 35 8.68 -2.03 -3.82
CA ALA A 35 9.85 -1.94 -4.70
C ALA A 35 11.04 -2.78 -4.23
N SER A 36 11.16 -3.03 -2.93
CA SER A 36 12.23 -3.85 -2.35
C SER A 36 11.95 -5.36 -2.41
N LEU A 37 10.74 -5.77 -2.80
CA LEU A 37 10.36 -7.18 -2.81
C LEU A 37 10.82 -7.88 -4.09
N PRO A 38 11.17 -9.18 -4.02
CA PRO A 38 11.33 -10.01 -5.20
C PRO A 38 10.06 -10.03 -6.06
N SER A 39 10.23 -10.11 -7.39
CA SER A 39 9.13 -10.03 -8.34
C SER A 39 8.02 -11.05 -8.07
N GLU A 40 8.36 -12.29 -7.71
CA GLU A 40 7.38 -13.34 -7.42
C GLU A 40 6.50 -13.00 -6.21
N GLU A 41 7.12 -12.52 -5.13
CA GLU A 41 6.40 -12.11 -3.92
C GLU A 41 5.51 -10.90 -4.17
N ARG A 42 6.02 -9.92 -4.93
CA ARG A 42 5.24 -8.77 -5.37
C ARG A 42 4.01 -9.20 -6.17
N GLU A 43 4.17 -10.11 -7.13
CA GLU A 43 3.04 -10.62 -7.92
C GLU A 43 2.04 -11.42 -7.09
N ARG A 44 2.51 -12.17 -6.09
CA ARG A 44 1.63 -12.85 -5.13
C ARG A 44 0.78 -11.85 -4.35
N LEU A 45 1.38 -10.77 -3.83
CA LEU A 45 0.67 -9.74 -3.07
C LEU A 45 -0.32 -8.96 -3.94
N LYS A 46 0.01 -8.67 -5.20
CA LYS A 46 -0.90 -7.99 -6.13
C LYS A 46 -2.19 -8.78 -6.44
N ARG A 47 -2.19 -10.10 -6.24
CA ARG A 47 -3.35 -10.96 -6.49
C ARG A 47 -4.31 -11.05 -5.30
N SER A 48 -3.93 -10.53 -4.13
CA SER A 48 -4.72 -10.61 -2.91
C SER A 48 -4.67 -9.30 -2.15
N GLU A 49 -5.77 -8.55 -2.18
CA GLU A 49 -5.91 -7.29 -1.44
C GLU A 49 -5.71 -7.49 0.07
N THR A 50 -6.32 -8.53 0.64
CA THR A 50 -6.14 -8.88 2.06
C THR A 50 -4.68 -9.18 2.37
N GLY A 51 -4.00 -9.96 1.53
CA GLY A 51 -2.59 -10.30 1.72
C GLY A 51 -1.68 -9.06 1.62
N LEU A 52 -2.00 -8.12 0.72
CA LEU A 52 -1.30 -6.84 0.63
C LEU A 52 -1.48 -6.00 1.90
N VAL A 53 -2.71 -5.93 2.43
CA VAL A 53 -2.99 -5.20 3.68
C VAL A 53 -2.23 -5.82 4.86
N GLU A 54 -2.23 -7.15 4.99
CA GLU A 54 -1.49 -7.84 6.05
C GLU A 54 0.02 -7.61 5.96
N PHE A 55 0.59 -7.66 4.75
CA PHE A 55 1.99 -7.36 4.53
C PHE A 55 2.34 -5.93 4.97
N LEU A 56 1.54 -4.94 4.55
CA LEU A 56 1.77 -3.54 4.91
C LEU A 56 1.56 -3.29 6.41
N ASP A 57 0.60 -3.96 7.05
CA ASP A 57 0.36 -3.88 8.50
C ASP A 57 1.56 -4.39 9.29
N HIS A 58 2.14 -5.52 8.87
CA HIS A 58 3.35 -6.07 9.49
C HIS A 58 4.57 -5.16 9.25
N TRP A 59 4.74 -4.65 8.02
CA TRP A 59 5.84 -3.76 7.68
C TRP A 59 5.82 -2.46 8.50
N LEU A 60 4.64 -1.86 8.69
CA LEU A 60 4.47 -0.66 9.53
C LEU A 60 4.83 -0.93 10.99
N ARG A 61 4.42 -2.08 11.53
CA ARG A 61 4.74 -2.48 12.92
C ARG A 61 6.23 -2.78 13.12
N GLY A 62 6.89 -3.43 12.15
CA GLY A 62 8.32 -3.74 12.21
C GLY A 62 9.24 -2.53 11.93
N GLY A 63 8.72 -1.50 11.25
CA GLY A 63 9.44 -0.25 11.00
C GLY A 63 9.53 0.68 12.21
N GLU A 64 8.69 0.50 13.23
CA GLU A 64 8.73 1.28 14.48
C GLU A 64 9.87 0.85 15.42
N GLU A 65 10.44 -0.35 15.26
CA GLU A 65 11.56 -0.87 16.08
C GLU A 65 12.95 -0.34 15.65
N GLN A 66 13.04 0.41 14.55
CA GLN A 66 14.31 0.92 13.99
C GLN A 66 14.40 2.45 13.98
N ARG A 67 13.58 3.15 14.78
CA ARG A 67 13.56 4.62 14.84
C ARG A 67 13.88 5.18 16.21
#